data_AF-A0A813J6W7-F1
#
_entry.id   AF-A0A813J6W7-F1
#
_cell.length_a   1.000
_cell.length_b   1.000
_cell.length_c   1.000
_cell.angle_alpha   90.00
_cell.angle_beta   90.00
_cell.angle_gamma   90.00
#
_symmetry.space_group_name_H-M   'P 1'
#
loop_
_entity.id
_entity.type
_entity.pdbx_description
1 polymer ?
#
loop_
_entity_poly.entity_id
_entity_poly.type
_entity_poly.pdbx_seq_one_letter_code
_entity_poly.pdbx_strand_id
1 'polypeptide(L)'
;MKTQRQSLGALLLLGIGVAAVVFGAQDSFIRPSSSMRAVRPPAVRLAAQAKWGSPGWNWGSAQGAAHDLAGPLRARLQAQDQRLQWLERLRNGEVDWEEAKLSLALLFQKAAHERRDGGPLGYPLILTRLVEAVYESADGDAMLVSDMEARLVQFPDGGDQNGDADLWRRTVAASVFKELGFVRGGL
;
A
#
# COMPACT_ATOMS: atom_id res chain seq x y z
N MET A 1 -53.08 -9.81 -13.91
CA MET A 1 -53.21 -8.59 -14.72
C MET A 1 -51.89 -8.35 -15.43
N LYS A 2 -51.91 -8.38 -16.76
CA LYS A 2 -50.76 -8.20 -17.66
C LYS A 2 -50.54 -6.69 -17.87
N THR A 3 -49.31 -6.21 -17.74
CA THR A 3 -48.92 -4.94 -18.38
C THR A 3 -47.51 -5.07 -18.95
N GLN A 4 -47.51 -5.28 -20.26
CA GLN A 4 -46.41 -5.26 -21.20
C GLN A 4 -46.16 -3.80 -21.63
N ARG A 5 -44.90 -3.35 -21.67
CA ARG A 5 -44.48 -2.21 -22.50
C ARG A 5 -43.10 -2.49 -23.10
N GLN A 6 -43.10 -2.58 -24.43
CA GLN A 6 -41.94 -2.56 -25.30
C GLN A 6 -41.70 -1.12 -25.80
N SER A 7 -40.44 -0.75 -25.98
CA SER A 7 -39.91 0.13 -27.05
C SER A 7 -38.39 0.03 -26.98
N LEU A 8 -37.63 -0.60 -27.90
CA LEU A 8 -37.39 -0.34 -29.32
C LEU A 8 -37.01 1.11 -29.64
N GLY A 9 -35.76 1.27 -30.12
CA GLY A 9 -35.19 2.47 -30.73
C GLY A 9 -33.83 2.80 -30.09
N ALA A 10 -32.71 2.92 -30.81
CA ALA A 10 -32.44 2.83 -32.23
C ALA A 10 -30.93 2.64 -32.43
N LEU A 11 -30.58 1.85 -33.44
CA LEU A 11 -29.28 1.82 -34.11
C LEU A 11 -28.73 3.23 -34.36
N LEU A 12 -27.45 3.46 -34.07
CA LEU A 12 -26.67 4.45 -34.80
C LEU A 12 -25.31 3.88 -35.21
N LEU A 13 -25.09 4.05 -36.50
CA LEU A 13 -24.09 3.47 -37.38
C LEU A 13 -22.65 3.84 -37.02
N LEU A 14 -21.78 2.81 -37.09
CA LEU A 14 -20.54 2.77 -37.88
C LEU A 14 -20.02 4.12 -38.41
N GLY A 15 -18.94 4.59 -37.79
CA GLY A 15 -18.00 5.54 -38.36
C GLY A 15 -16.57 4.99 -38.22
N ILE A 16 -16.21 4.05 -39.08
CA ILE A 16 -14.81 3.58 -39.23
C ILE A 16 -14.06 4.63 -40.04
N GLY A 17 -13.30 5.47 -39.34
CA GLY A 17 -12.31 6.38 -39.93
C GLY A 17 -10.92 5.78 -39.82
N VAL A 18 -10.50 5.01 -40.82
CA VAL A 18 -9.11 4.57 -40.99
C VAL A 18 -8.34 5.72 -41.64
N ALA A 19 -7.57 6.46 -40.84
CA ALA A 19 -6.54 7.36 -41.35
C ALA A 19 -5.19 6.65 -41.23
N ALA A 20 -4.74 6.09 -42.35
CA ALA A 20 -3.38 5.61 -42.52
C ALA A 20 -2.42 6.82 -42.51
N VAL A 21 -1.59 6.95 -41.47
CA VAL A 21 -0.46 7.86 -41.48
C VAL A 21 0.81 7.06 -41.72
N VAL A 22 1.51 7.54 -42.75
CA VAL A 22 2.67 6.99 -43.43
C VAL A 22 3.86 6.81 -42.51
N PHE A 23 4.52 5.67 -42.69
CA PHE A 23 5.85 5.32 -42.20
C PHE A 23 6.88 6.40 -42.55
N GLY A 24 7.43 7.06 -41.53
CA GLY A 24 8.69 7.79 -41.61
C GLY A 24 9.78 7.00 -40.89
N ALA A 25 10.56 6.24 -41.66
CA ALA A 25 11.84 5.71 -41.20
C ALA A 25 12.88 6.84 -41.25
N GLN A 26 13.52 7.15 -40.13
CA GLN A 26 14.84 7.79 -40.12
C GLN A 26 15.56 7.56 -38.78
N ASP A 27 16.61 6.75 -38.91
CA ASP A 27 17.89 6.75 -38.23
C ASP A 27 18.00 6.97 -36.71
N SER A 28 18.24 5.85 -36.02
CA SER A 28 19.56 5.55 -35.46
C SER A 28 20.29 6.65 -34.67
N PHE A 29 19.65 7.30 -33.71
CA PHE A 29 20.39 7.89 -32.58
C PHE A 29 20.55 6.87 -31.47
N ILE A 30 21.61 6.06 -31.60
CA ILE A 30 22.21 5.31 -30.49
C ILE A 30 22.63 6.35 -29.44
N ARG A 31 21.78 6.55 -28.42
CA ARG A 31 22.22 7.21 -27.18
C ARG A 31 23.05 6.20 -26.39
N PRO A 32 24.28 6.55 -25.97
CA PRO A 32 25.08 5.69 -25.13
C PRO A 32 24.29 5.36 -23.87
N SER A 33 24.22 4.07 -23.59
CA SER A 33 23.71 3.48 -22.37
C SER A 33 24.45 4.11 -21.19
N SER A 34 23.88 5.16 -20.64
CA SER A 34 24.25 5.61 -19.32
C SER A 34 23.77 4.51 -18.42
N SER A 35 24.72 3.71 -17.91
CA SER A 35 24.57 2.95 -16.69
C SER A 35 24.15 3.93 -15.61
N MET A 36 22.85 4.26 -15.59
CA MET A 36 22.17 4.76 -14.42
C MET A 36 22.34 3.63 -13.42
N ARG A 37 23.42 3.74 -12.65
CA ARG A 37 23.53 3.13 -11.34
C ARG A 37 22.20 3.48 -10.69
N ALA A 38 21.30 2.51 -10.62
CA ALA A 38 20.01 2.71 -9.97
C ALA A 38 20.36 3.22 -8.59
N VAL A 39 20.21 4.53 -8.39
CA VAL A 39 20.39 5.15 -7.09
C VAL A 39 19.26 4.53 -6.30
N ARG A 40 19.61 3.48 -5.55
CA ARG A 40 18.67 2.76 -4.71
C ARG A 40 17.98 3.86 -3.90
N PRO A 41 16.66 4.08 -4.09
CA PRO A 41 15.98 5.14 -3.36
C PRO A 41 16.21 4.91 -1.86
N PRO A 42 16.14 5.96 -1.03
CA PRO A 42 16.54 5.95 0.38
C PRO A 42 15.80 4.96 1.31
N ALA A 43 15.01 4.04 0.77
CA ALA A 43 14.32 2.95 1.47
C ALA A 43 15.25 2.09 2.35
N VAL A 44 16.55 2.01 2.04
CA VAL A 44 17.54 1.25 2.85
C VAL A 44 17.73 1.83 4.27
N ARG A 45 17.23 3.03 4.60
CA ARG A 45 17.47 3.66 5.91
C ARG A 45 16.50 3.28 7.03
N LEU A 46 15.28 2.83 6.74
CA LEU A 46 14.28 2.57 7.79
C LEU A 46 14.67 1.37 8.67
N ALA A 47 15.00 0.24 8.04
CA ALA A 47 15.46 -0.96 8.73
C ALA A 47 16.74 -0.76 9.57
N ALA A 48 17.54 0.26 9.25
CA ALA A 48 18.83 0.51 9.90
C ALA A 48 18.77 1.51 11.08
N GLN A 49 17.70 2.30 11.22
CA GLN A 49 17.75 3.50 12.08
C GLN A 49 16.90 3.45 13.35
N ALA A 50 15.83 2.67 13.44
CA ALA A 50 15.12 2.44 14.70
C ALA A 50 14.10 1.30 14.60
N LYS A 51 14.19 0.32 15.50
CA LYS A 51 13.13 -0.69 15.75
C LYS A 51 12.05 -0.09 16.64
N TRP A 52 10.84 -0.63 16.60
CA TRP A 52 9.68 -0.14 17.37
C TRP A 52 9.93 0.00 18.88
N GLY A 53 10.73 -0.90 19.46
CA GLY A 53 11.09 -0.88 20.88
C GLY A 53 12.36 -0.10 21.23
N SER A 54 12.98 0.59 20.28
CA SER A 54 14.27 1.26 20.51
C SER A 54 14.09 2.50 21.39
N PRO A 55 15.05 2.80 22.28
CA PRO A 55 15.09 4.08 22.98
C PRO A 55 15.02 5.23 21.97
N GLY A 56 14.08 6.16 22.17
CA GLY A 56 13.88 7.31 21.27
C GLY A 56 12.93 7.10 20.10
N TRP A 57 12.29 5.92 19.95
CA TRP A 57 11.22 5.72 18.96
C TRP A 57 10.06 6.69 19.21
N ASN A 58 9.55 6.74 20.45
CA ASN A 58 8.54 7.68 20.94
C ASN A 58 7.31 7.82 19.99
N TRP A 59 6.65 6.70 19.68
CA TRP A 59 5.42 6.73 18.88
C TRP A 59 4.38 7.70 19.47
N GLY A 60 3.72 8.48 18.60
CA GLY A 60 2.72 9.47 19.01
C GLY A 60 3.29 10.77 19.59
N SER A 61 4.60 10.85 19.82
CA SER A 61 5.27 12.10 20.22
C SER A 61 5.53 13.02 19.02
N ALA A 62 5.60 14.33 19.28
CA ALA A 62 6.08 15.31 18.32
C ALA A 62 7.62 15.29 18.14
N GLN A 63 8.32 14.45 18.92
CA GLN A 63 9.77 14.30 18.90
C GLN A 63 10.14 12.82 19.00
N GLY A 64 11.16 12.39 18.25
CA GLY A 64 11.68 11.02 18.25
C GLY A 64 11.70 10.40 16.86
N ALA A 65 12.36 9.24 16.75
CA ALA A 65 12.61 8.59 15.47
C ALA A 65 11.32 8.24 14.71
N ALA A 66 10.23 7.89 15.41
CA ALA A 66 8.94 7.64 14.77
C ALA A 66 8.42 8.89 14.04
N HIS A 67 8.50 10.06 14.67
CA HIS A 67 8.06 11.33 14.08
C HIS A 67 8.91 11.68 12.86
N ASP A 68 10.24 11.58 13.01
CA ASP A 68 11.21 11.93 11.97
C ASP A 68 11.06 11.06 10.72
N LEU A 69 10.66 9.80 10.88
CA LEU A 69 10.40 8.88 9.78
C LEU A 69 8.99 9.02 9.20
N ALA A 70 7.98 9.31 10.04
CA ALA A 70 6.60 9.47 9.59
C ALA A 70 6.40 10.73 8.72
N GLY A 71 7.10 11.83 9.02
CA GLY A 71 6.98 13.09 8.28
C GLY A 71 7.26 12.95 6.77
N PRO A 72 8.47 12.51 6.37
CA PRO A 72 8.82 12.29 4.97
C PRO A 72 7.92 11.26 4.28
N LEU A 73 7.49 10.22 5.00
CA LEU A 73 6.59 9.20 4.46
C LEU A 73 5.22 9.80 4.12
N ARG A 74 4.61 10.58 5.02
CA ARG A 74 3.35 11.29 4.76
C ARG A 74 3.47 12.24 3.56
N ALA A 75 4.56 13.01 3.48
CA ALA A 75 4.80 13.91 2.36
C ALA A 75 4.91 13.18 1.02
N ARG A 76 5.62 12.03 0.98
CA ARG A 76 5.76 11.20 -0.23
C ARG A 76 4.47 10.52 -0.66
N LEU A 77 3.55 10.28 0.27
CA LEU A 77 2.28 9.58 0.02
C LEU A 77 1.07 10.53 0.02
N GLN A 78 1.30 11.81 -0.22
CA GLN A 78 0.26 12.85 -0.18
C GLN A 78 -0.69 12.77 -1.38
N ALA A 79 -0.21 12.43 -2.58
CA ALA A 79 -1.06 12.31 -3.77
C ALA A 79 -1.62 10.90 -3.95
N GLN A 80 -2.82 10.81 -4.54
CA GLN A 80 -3.49 9.53 -4.80
C GLN A 80 -2.67 8.59 -5.69
N ASP A 81 -2.07 9.12 -6.76
CA ASP A 81 -1.27 8.30 -7.69
C ASP A 81 0.00 7.77 -7.03
N GLN A 82 0.62 8.55 -6.12
CA GLN A 82 1.78 8.11 -5.35
C GLN A 82 1.42 6.94 -4.44
N ARG A 83 0.22 6.94 -3.84
CA ARG A 83 -0.28 5.84 -3.02
C ARG A 83 -0.58 4.59 -3.84
N LEU A 84 -1.14 4.75 -5.04
CA LEU A 84 -1.36 3.62 -5.96
C LEU A 84 -0.04 2.97 -6.36
N GLN A 85 0.93 3.77 -6.80
CA GLN A 85 2.27 3.29 -7.16
C GLN A 85 2.97 2.64 -5.96
N TRP A 86 2.83 3.21 -4.76
CA TRP A 86 3.41 2.64 -3.56
C TRP A 86 2.79 1.27 -3.21
N LEU A 87 1.47 1.09 -3.36
CA LEU A 87 0.82 -0.20 -3.14
C LEU A 87 1.25 -1.27 -4.15
N GLU A 88 1.44 -0.89 -5.42
CA GLU A 88 1.96 -1.80 -6.44
C GLU A 88 3.38 -2.25 -6.08
N ARG A 89 4.24 -1.30 -5.70
CA ARG A 89 5.60 -1.59 -5.21
C ARG A 89 5.59 -2.47 -3.95
N LEU A 90 4.64 -2.27 -3.03
CA LEU A 90 4.48 -3.10 -1.83
C LEU A 90 4.21 -4.55 -2.22
N ARG A 91 3.28 -4.78 -3.16
CA ARG A 91 2.91 -6.10 -3.67
C ARG A 91 4.07 -6.79 -4.39
N ASN A 92 4.86 -6.03 -5.14
CA ASN A 92 6.03 -6.52 -5.88
C ASN A 92 7.27 -6.75 -5.00
N GLY A 93 7.17 -6.54 -3.68
CA GLY A 93 8.30 -6.75 -2.77
C GLY A 93 9.31 -5.60 -2.72
N GLU A 94 9.03 -4.46 -3.35
CA GLU A 94 9.96 -3.34 -3.50
C GLU A 94 9.89 -2.31 -2.36
N VAL A 95 8.92 -2.44 -1.47
CA VAL A 95 8.78 -1.62 -0.26
C VAL A 95 9.37 -2.38 0.92
N ASP A 96 10.21 -1.70 1.68
CA ASP A 96 10.78 -2.26 2.90
C ASP A 96 9.68 -2.60 3.92
N TRP A 97 9.80 -3.73 4.60
CA TRP A 97 8.73 -4.19 5.49
C TRP A 97 8.54 -3.28 6.70
N GLU A 98 9.60 -2.64 7.20
CA GLU A 98 9.49 -1.66 8.29
C GLU A 98 8.81 -0.37 7.82
N GLU A 99 9.01 0.04 6.56
CA GLU A 99 8.25 1.13 5.94
C GLU A 99 6.75 0.78 5.84
N ALA A 100 6.42 -0.48 5.52
CA ALA A 100 5.05 -0.96 5.46
C ALA A 100 4.39 -0.96 6.85
N LYS A 101 5.09 -1.46 7.89
CA LYS A 101 4.61 -1.40 9.29
C LYS A 101 4.38 0.04 9.74
N LEU A 102 5.30 0.96 9.45
CA LEU A 102 5.16 2.37 9.77
C LEU A 102 3.93 2.97 9.08
N SER A 103 3.73 2.67 7.79
CA SER A 103 2.57 3.11 7.01
C SER A 103 1.26 2.55 7.58
N LEU A 104 1.23 1.27 7.98
CA LEU A 104 0.07 0.63 8.62
C LEU A 104 -0.27 1.30 9.95
N ALA A 105 0.73 1.55 10.80
CA ALA A 105 0.51 2.17 12.10
C ALA A 105 -0.08 3.60 11.97
N LEU A 106 0.40 4.38 11.00
CA LEU A 106 -0.17 5.69 10.67
C LEU A 106 -1.63 5.56 10.22
N LEU A 107 -1.91 4.58 9.35
CA LEU A 107 -3.26 4.33 8.86
C LEU A 107 -4.21 3.86 9.97
N PHE A 108 -3.75 3.02 10.89
CA PHE A 108 -4.53 2.57 12.06
C PHE A 108 -4.85 3.74 12.99
N GLN A 109 -3.88 4.61 13.25
CA GLN A 109 -4.10 5.82 14.06
C GLN A 109 -5.16 6.72 13.41
N LYS A 110 -5.08 6.93 12.09
CA LYS A 110 -6.08 7.70 11.35
C LYS A 110 -7.47 7.03 11.36
N ALA A 111 -7.53 5.73 11.12
CA ALA A 111 -8.78 4.98 11.16
C ALA A 111 -9.45 5.06 12.54
N ALA A 112 -8.67 5.04 13.63
CA ALA A 112 -9.17 5.21 14.98
C ALA A 112 -9.72 6.62 15.22
N HIS A 113 -9.02 7.66 14.77
CA HIS A 113 -9.53 9.04 14.82
C HIS A 113 -10.84 9.21 14.04
N GLU A 114 -10.99 8.49 12.92
CA GLU A 114 -12.19 8.50 12.06
C GLU A 114 -13.27 7.50 12.50
N ARG A 115 -13.04 6.71 13.55
CA ARG A 115 -13.93 5.65 14.06
C ARG A 115 -14.30 4.60 12.99
N ARG A 116 -13.36 4.26 12.11
CA ARG A 116 -13.50 3.23 11.05
C ARG A 116 -12.64 1.99 11.29
N ASP A 117 -12.16 1.83 12.50
CA ASP A 117 -11.09 0.90 12.90
C ASP A 117 -11.59 -0.45 13.43
N GLY A 118 -12.91 -0.68 13.44
CA GLY A 118 -13.54 -1.86 14.01
C GLY A 118 -13.70 -1.81 15.54
N GLY A 119 -13.47 -0.65 16.17
CA GLY A 119 -13.58 -0.47 17.62
C GLY A 119 -12.36 -0.96 18.40
N PRO A 120 -12.44 -1.04 19.74
CA PRO A 120 -11.28 -1.28 20.61
C PRO A 120 -10.53 -2.59 20.36
N LEU A 121 -11.22 -3.62 19.85
CA LEU A 121 -10.63 -4.92 19.52
C LEU A 121 -10.15 -5.02 18.05
N GLY A 122 -10.39 -3.99 17.24
CA GLY A 122 -10.02 -3.91 15.83
C GLY A 122 -8.56 -3.52 15.63
N TYR A 123 -8.31 -2.62 14.68
CA TYR A 123 -6.96 -2.15 14.34
C TYR A 123 -6.21 -1.40 15.47
N PRO A 124 -6.86 -0.74 16.46
CA PRO A 124 -6.14 -0.12 17.58
C PRO A 124 -5.36 -1.13 18.40
N LEU A 125 -5.87 -2.36 18.54
CA LEU A 125 -5.16 -3.41 19.26
C LEU A 125 -3.84 -3.78 18.55
N ILE A 126 -3.86 -3.87 17.22
CA ILE A 126 -2.64 -4.10 16.42
C ILE A 126 -1.67 -2.94 16.60
N LEU A 127 -2.16 -1.69 16.56
CA LEU A 127 -1.34 -0.51 16.77
C LEU A 127 -0.66 -0.54 18.15
N THR A 128 -1.40 -0.86 19.21
CA THR A 128 -0.82 -1.00 20.57
C THR A 128 0.29 -2.04 20.58
N ARG A 129 0.07 -3.21 19.98
CA ARG A 129 1.07 -4.29 19.91
C ARG A 129 2.30 -3.93 19.07
N LEU A 130 2.14 -3.14 18.01
CA LEU A 130 3.24 -2.57 17.24
C LEU A 130 4.08 -1.63 18.10
N VAL A 131 3.45 -0.72 18.84
CA VAL A 131 4.11 0.24 19.73
C VAL A 131 4.83 -0.45 20.89
N GLU A 132 4.25 -1.53 21.41
CA GLU A 132 4.86 -2.38 22.43
C GLU A 132 5.94 -3.32 21.88
N ALA A 133 6.27 -3.21 20.59
CA ALA A 133 7.27 -4.02 19.90
C ALA A 133 7.02 -5.54 19.97
N VAL A 134 5.76 -5.96 20.14
CA VAL A 134 5.38 -7.38 20.23
C VAL A 134 5.74 -8.14 18.95
N TYR A 135 5.70 -7.46 17.81
CA TYR A 135 5.99 -8.03 16.50
C TYR A 135 7.48 -7.98 16.10
N GLU A 136 8.39 -7.63 17.01
CA GLU A 136 9.85 -7.68 16.77
C GLU A 136 10.47 -9.05 17.15
N SER A 137 9.64 -10.01 17.57
CA SER A 137 10.07 -11.39 17.84
C SER A 137 10.36 -12.16 16.54
N ALA A 138 10.96 -13.35 16.65
CA ALA A 138 11.28 -14.20 15.51
C ALA A 138 10.04 -14.52 14.63
N ASP A 139 8.88 -14.70 15.27
CA ASP A 139 7.60 -14.98 14.61
C ASP A 139 6.71 -13.73 14.50
N GLY A 140 7.23 -12.55 14.86
CA GLY A 140 6.44 -11.33 15.03
C GLY A 140 5.76 -10.87 13.74
N ASP A 141 6.41 -11.04 12.59
CA ASP A 141 5.81 -10.74 11.30
C ASP A 141 4.63 -11.66 10.98
N ALA A 142 4.73 -12.97 11.29
CA ALA A 142 3.65 -13.91 11.10
C ALA A 142 2.46 -13.62 12.03
N MET A 143 2.75 -13.25 13.28
CA MET A 143 1.74 -12.80 14.24
C MET A 143 1.01 -11.55 13.77
N LEU A 144 1.74 -10.56 13.24
CA LEU A 144 1.14 -9.33 12.69
C LEU A 144 0.23 -9.64 11.51
N VAL A 145 0.66 -10.52 10.59
CA VAL A 145 -0.15 -10.98 9.47
C VAL A 145 -1.43 -11.63 9.95
N SER A 146 -1.33 -12.58 10.89
CA SER A 146 -2.49 -13.28 11.45
C SER A 146 -3.47 -12.32 12.14
N ASP A 147 -2.96 -11.34 12.90
CA ASP A 147 -3.80 -10.32 13.53
C ASP A 147 -4.52 -9.44 12.50
N MET A 148 -3.87 -9.10 11.38
CA MET A 148 -4.49 -8.36 10.28
C MET A 148 -5.55 -9.20 9.55
N GLU A 149 -5.25 -10.45 9.21
CA GLU A 149 -6.19 -11.37 8.55
C GLU A 149 -7.48 -11.55 9.36
N ALA A 150 -7.36 -11.72 10.68
CA ALA A 150 -8.50 -11.89 11.56
C ALA A 150 -9.48 -10.70 11.58
N ARG A 151 -9.08 -9.55 11.02
CA ARG A 151 -9.87 -8.31 10.99
C ARG A 151 -10.33 -7.92 9.59
N LEU A 152 -9.76 -8.51 8.55
CA LEU A 152 -10.19 -8.27 7.18
C LEU A 152 -11.60 -8.80 6.97
N VAL A 153 -12.46 -7.98 6.38
CA VAL A 153 -13.82 -8.39 5.98
C VAL A 153 -13.77 -9.17 4.67
N GLN A 154 -12.84 -8.80 3.79
CA GLN A 154 -12.63 -9.43 2.50
C GLN A 154 -11.29 -10.16 2.50
N PHE A 155 -11.32 -11.43 2.12
CA PHE A 155 -10.09 -12.20 1.98
C PHE A 155 -9.19 -11.57 0.89
N PRO A 156 -7.86 -11.58 1.10
CA PRO A 156 -6.94 -11.06 0.11
C PRO A 156 -7.05 -11.80 -1.22
N ASP A 157 -7.29 -11.07 -2.31
CA ASP A 157 -7.27 -11.66 -3.66
C ASP A 157 -5.81 -11.88 -4.11
N GLY A 158 -5.49 -13.10 -4.54
CA GLY A 158 -4.29 -13.37 -5.34
C GLY A 158 -3.01 -13.73 -4.57
N GLY A 159 -3.11 -14.18 -3.32
CA GLY A 159 -1.98 -14.76 -2.58
C GLY A 159 -2.17 -16.26 -2.35
N ASP A 160 -1.11 -17.05 -2.51
CA ASP A 160 -1.08 -18.45 -2.08
C ASP A 160 -0.67 -18.47 -0.60
N GLN A 161 -1.60 -18.79 0.30
CA GLN A 161 -1.32 -18.96 1.73
C GLN A 161 -0.25 -20.03 2.01
N ASN A 162 -0.11 -21.01 1.11
CA ASN A 162 0.91 -22.07 1.21
C ASN A 162 2.16 -21.77 0.36
N GLY A 163 2.19 -20.60 -0.29
CA GLY A 163 3.24 -20.19 -1.20
C GLY A 163 4.33 -19.39 -0.51
N ASP A 164 4.80 -18.33 -1.19
CA ASP A 164 5.81 -17.43 -0.65
C ASP A 164 5.23 -16.61 0.53
N ALA A 165 5.75 -16.85 1.73
CA ALA A 165 5.31 -16.18 2.95
C ALA A 165 5.49 -14.65 2.90
N ASP A 166 6.52 -14.14 2.20
CA ASP A 166 6.71 -12.70 2.04
C ASP A 166 5.65 -12.10 1.12
N LEU A 167 5.34 -12.79 0.02
CA LEU A 167 4.26 -12.41 -0.89
C LEU A 167 2.91 -12.42 -0.16
N TRP A 168 2.62 -13.45 0.63
CA TRP A 168 1.38 -13.55 1.39
C TRP A 168 1.23 -12.36 2.36
N ARG A 169 2.26 -12.10 3.16
CA ARG A 169 2.31 -10.98 4.10
C ARG A 169 2.05 -9.64 3.43
N ARG A 170 2.67 -9.38 2.28
CA ARG A 170 2.47 -8.14 1.50
C ARG A 170 1.07 -8.04 0.93
N THR A 171 0.49 -9.16 0.54
CA THR A 171 -0.89 -9.25 0.01
C THR A 171 -1.92 -8.94 1.10
N VAL A 172 -1.72 -9.48 2.31
CA VAL A 172 -2.54 -9.16 3.49
C VAL A 172 -2.42 -7.67 3.82
N ALA A 173 -1.20 -7.13 3.92
CA ALA A 173 -1.00 -5.71 4.20
C ALA A 173 -1.67 -4.81 3.15
N ALA A 174 -1.50 -5.10 1.86
CA ALA A 174 -2.15 -4.36 0.77
C ALA A 174 -3.69 -4.40 0.85
N SER A 175 -4.26 -5.51 1.34
CA SER A 175 -5.70 -5.66 1.54
C SER A 175 -6.19 -4.78 2.68
N VAL A 176 -5.43 -4.71 3.78
CA VAL A 176 -5.72 -3.78 4.90
C VAL A 176 -5.67 -2.32 4.43
N PHE A 177 -4.65 -1.93 3.65
CA PHE A 177 -4.59 -0.60 3.06
C PHE A 177 -5.83 -0.28 2.20
N LYS A 178 -6.29 -1.24 1.39
CA LYS A 178 -7.49 -1.09 0.55
C LYS A 178 -8.75 -0.94 1.39
N GLU A 179 -8.95 -1.80 2.39
CA GLU A 179 -10.11 -1.80 3.29
C GLU A 179 -10.23 -0.48 4.06
N LEU A 180 -9.11 0.01 4.60
CA LEU A 180 -9.08 1.28 5.35
C LEU A 180 -9.11 2.52 4.45
N GLY A 181 -9.17 2.35 3.13
CA GLY A 181 -9.36 3.42 2.16
C GLY A 181 -8.11 4.25 1.89
N PHE A 182 -6.91 3.70 2.08
CA PHE A 182 -5.63 4.39 1.96
C PHE A 182 -5.48 5.23 0.68
N VAL A 183 -5.84 4.68 -0.48
CA VAL A 183 -5.70 5.37 -1.77
C VAL A 183 -6.48 6.68 -1.80
N ARG A 184 -7.71 6.69 -1.27
CA ARG A 184 -8.57 7.88 -1.26
C ARG A 184 -8.31 8.77 -0.05
N GLY A 185 -8.06 8.18 1.11
CA GLY A 185 -8.01 8.86 2.40
C GLY A 185 -6.61 9.29 2.85
N GLY A 186 -5.53 8.78 2.27
CA GLY A 186 -4.17 9.04 2.73
C GLY A 186 -3.82 8.35 4.06
N LEU A 187 -2.68 8.76 4.61
CA LEU A 187 -2.20 8.41 5.96
C LEU A 187 -2.63 9.45 7.00
#